data_AF-A0A1V5Z4U2-F1
#
_entry.id   AF-A0A1V5Z4U2-F1
#
_cell.length_a   1.000
_cell.length_b   1.000
_cell.length_c   1.000
_cell.angle_alpha   90.00
_cell.angle_beta   90.00
_cell.angle_gamma   90.00
#
_symmetry.space_group_name_H-M   'P 1'
#
loop_
_entity.id
_entity.type
_entity.pdbx_description
1 polymer ?
#
loop_
_entity_poly.entity_id
_entity_poly.type
_entity_poly.pdbx_seq_one_letter_code
_entity_poly.pdbx_strand_id
1 'polypeptide(L)'
;MNADVAIYNLNPAKMPTDPEEIEKAFSLSAYFLKNGEIVCQDGQIVHSGTKKTFWVDAKAPESKQVNRDVREKFLRYYTVTQANYEVPDSYAPNPFVIEANANV
;
A
#
# COMPACT_ATOMS: atom_id res chain seq x y z
N MET A 1 14.23 5.12 -5.02
CA MET A 1 13.97 3.78 -4.45
C MET A 1 13.97 3.91 -2.94
N ASN A 2 13.01 3.27 -2.26
CA ASN A 2 13.04 3.14 -0.80
C ASN A 2 13.99 1.99 -0.42
N ALA A 3 14.52 2.01 0.80
CA ALA A 3 15.35 0.94 1.34
C ALA A 3 14.49 -0.27 1.78
N ASP A 4 13.75 -0.82 0.81
CA ASP A 4 12.97 -2.05 0.95
C ASP A 4 13.80 -3.20 0.38
N VAL A 5 14.31 -4.07 1.26
CA VAL A 5 15.32 -5.08 0.90
C VAL A 5 14.99 -6.40 1.57
N ALA A 6 14.96 -7.49 0.79
CA ALA A 6 14.84 -8.85 1.29
C ALA A 6 16.17 -9.59 1.12
N ILE A 7 16.61 -10.26 2.18
CA ILE A 7 17.82 -11.09 2.21
C ILE A 7 17.39 -12.52 2.51
N TYR A 8 17.68 -13.44 1.59
CA TYR A 8 17.37 -14.85 1.71
C TYR A 8 18.64 -15.66 1.96
N ASN A 9 18.52 -16.74 2.74
CA ASN A 9 19.65 -17.65 3.00
C ASN A 9 19.87 -18.60 1.80
N LEU A 10 20.13 -18.03 0.63
CA LEU A 10 20.47 -18.74 -0.60
C LEU A 10 21.82 -18.27 -1.08
N ASN A 11 22.72 -19.21 -1.34
CA ASN A 11 24.02 -18.92 -1.92
C ASN A 11 23.97 -19.17 -3.44
N PRO A 12 24.05 -18.14 -4.30
CA PRO A 12 24.01 -18.32 -5.75
C PRO A 12 25.11 -19.23 -6.31
N ALA A 13 26.28 -19.28 -5.67
CA ALA A 13 27.38 -20.17 -6.06
C ALA A 13 27.17 -21.62 -5.60
N LYS A 14 26.22 -21.86 -4.69
CA LYS A 14 25.87 -23.17 -4.13
C LYS A 14 24.36 -23.28 -3.97
N MET A 15 23.65 -23.09 -5.07
CA MET A 15 22.19 -23.16 -5.07
C MET A 15 21.73 -24.60 -4.79
N PRO A 16 20.75 -24.79 -3.89
CA PRO A 16 20.16 -26.11 -3.70
C PRO A 16 19.40 -26.53 -4.96
N THR A 17 19.42 -27.83 -5.27
CA THR A 17 18.64 -28.42 -6.37
C THR A 17 17.28 -28.89 -5.89
N ASP A 18 17.11 -29.10 -4.59
CA ASP A 18 15.85 -29.48 -3.96
C ASP A 18 14.88 -28.28 -4.00
N PRO A 19 13.73 -28.39 -4.69
CA PRO A 19 12.72 -27.36 -4.71
C PRO A 19 12.20 -26.98 -3.31
N GLU A 20 12.13 -27.92 -2.37
CA GLU A 20 11.60 -27.66 -1.03
C GLU A 20 12.52 -26.72 -0.23
N GLU A 21 13.84 -26.86 -0.40
CA GLU A 21 14.82 -25.96 0.22
C GLU A 21 14.72 -24.53 -0.34
N ILE A 22 14.49 -24.39 -1.65
CA ILE A 22 14.28 -23.10 -2.31
C ILE A 22 13.00 -22.44 -1.78
N GLU A 23 11.89 -23.19 -1.75
CA GLU A 23 10.60 -22.71 -1.25
C GLU A 23 10.71 -22.25 0.21
N LYS A 24 11.36 -23.05 1.06
CA LYS A 24 11.60 -22.70 2.46
C LYS A 24 12.40 -21.42 2.61
N ALA A 25 13.46 -21.25 1.80
CA ALA A 25 14.31 -20.06 1.87
C ALA A 25 13.56 -18.78 1.45
N PHE A 26 12.73 -18.82 0.41
CA PHE A 26 11.92 -17.66 0.02
C PHE A 26 10.75 -17.39 0.96
N SER A 27 10.24 -18.42 1.64
CA SER A 27 9.15 -18.27 2.63
C SER A 27 9.62 -17.59 3.92
N LEU A 28 10.89 -17.76 4.29
CA LEU A 28 11.47 -17.22 5.51
C LEU A 28 12.74 -16.43 5.20
N SER A 29 12.60 -15.10 5.04
CA SER A 29 13.75 -14.21 4.87
C SER A 29 14.69 -14.27 6.07
N ALA A 30 16.00 -14.32 5.83
CA ALA A 30 17.01 -14.12 6.87
C ALA A 30 16.91 -12.70 7.44
N TYR A 31 16.70 -11.71 6.58
CA TYR A 31 16.36 -10.34 6.98
C TYR A 31 15.37 -9.73 5.99
N PHE A 32 14.45 -8.93 6.50
CA PHE A 32 13.65 -8.02 5.68
C PHE A 32 13.73 -6.61 6.26
N LEU A 33 14.13 -5.66 5.41
CA LEU A 33 14.18 -4.25 5.74
C LEU A 33 13.02 -3.55 5.05
N LYS A 34 12.30 -2.71 5.79
CA LYS A 34 11.27 -1.81 5.29
C LYS A 34 11.68 -0.38 5.57
N ASN A 35 11.84 0.44 4.53
CA ASN A 35 12.34 1.81 4.64
C ASN A 35 13.65 1.94 5.45
N GLY A 36 14.54 0.93 5.36
CA GLY A 36 15.81 0.91 6.08
C GLY A 36 15.75 0.38 7.52
N GLU A 37 14.57 0.04 8.03
CA GLU A 37 14.38 -0.59 9.34
C GLU A 37 14.26 -2.10 9.20
N ILE A 38 14.98 -2.87 10.02
CA ILE A 38 14.81 -4.33 10.08
C ILE A 38 13.44 -4.62 10.70
N VAL A 39 12.56 -5.28 9.95
CA VAL A 39 11.21 -5.68 10.39
C VAL A 39 11.05 -7.20 10.53
N CYS A 40 11.88 -7.98 9.82
CA CYS A 40 11.96 -9.43 9.95
C CYS A 40 13.42 -9.86 10.11
N GLN A 41 13.67 -10.79 11.02
CA GLN A 41 14.96 -11.45 11.21
C GLN A 41 14.73 -12.94 11.42
N ASP A 42 15.43 -13.77 10.66
CA ASP A 42 15.36 -15.23 10.69
C ASP A 42 13.91 -15.78 10.65
N GLY A 43 13.09 -15.19 9.76
CA GLY A 43 11.68 -15.54 9.57
C GLY A 43 10.73 -15.03 10.66
N GLN A 44 11.22 -14.29 11.67
CA GLN A 44 10.42 -13.72 12.74
C GLN A 44 10.23 -12.22 12.58
N ILE A 45 9.01 -11.73 12.79
CA ILE A 45 8.71 -10.30 12.78
C ILE A 45 9.24 -9.67 14.08
N VAL A 46 10.16 -8.72 13.95
CA VAL A 46 10.81 -8.03 15.09
C VAL A 46 10.35 -6.58 15.25
N HIS A 47 9.82 -5.96 14.19
CA HIS A 47 9.27 -4.61 14.22
C HIS A 47 8.09 -4.49 13.24
N SER A 48 7.12 -3.61 13.52
CA SER A 48 5.95 -3.41 12.64
C SER A 48 6.17 -2.38 11.53
N GLY A 49 7.30 -1.66 11.58
CA GLY A 49 7.73 -0.66 10.60
C GLY A 49 6.81 0.57 10.49
N THR A 50 7.30 1.60 9.80
CA THR A 50 6.47 2.73 9.40
C THR A 50 5.76 2.42 8.09
N LYS A 51 4.45 2.18 8.17
CA LYS A 51 3.59 1.87 7.02
C LYS A 51 3.09 3.16 6.36
N LYS A 52 2.80 3.10 5.06
CA LYS A 52 2.24 4.20 4.28
C LYS A 52 0.95 3.75 3.58
N THR A 53 -0.03 4.64 3.47
CA THR A 53 -1.27 4.43 2.71
C THR A 53 -1.14 5.15 1.37
N PHE A 54 -1.06 4.38 0.29
CA PHE A 54 -0.95 4.93 -1.07
C PHE A 54 -2.35 5.24 -1.61
N TRP A 55 -2.53 6.44 -2.15
CA TRP A 55 -3.75 6.82 -2.87
C TRP A 55 -3.44 7.86 -3.95
N VAL A 56 -4.36 8.03 -4.89
CA VAL A 56 -4.19 8.90 -6.06
C VAL A 56 -4.96 10.19 -5.86
N ASP A 57 -4.27 11.32 -6.00
CA ASP A 57 -4.88 12.64 -6.13
C ASP A 57 -5.07 12.92 -7.63
N ALA A 58 -6.26 12.58 -8.12
CA ALA A 58 -6.61 12.75 -9.53
C ALA A 58 -7.01 14.20 -9.79
N LYS A 59 -6.18 14.94 -10.52
CA LYS A 59 -6.48 16.31 -10.95
C LYS A 59 -7.35 16.26 -12.19
N ALA A 60 -8.64 16.51 -12.02
CA ALA A 60 -9.61 16.64 -13.10
C ALA A 60 -10.42 17.94 -12.94
N PRO A 61 -10.86 18.58 -14.03
CA PRO A 61 -11.75 19.73 -13.95
C PRO A 61 -13.03 19.38 -13.19
N GLU A 62 -13.43 20.22 -12.24
CA GLU A 62 -14.69 20.02 -11.52
C GLU A 62 -15.90 20.18 -12.46
N SER A 63 -16.82 19.22 -12.42
CA SER A 63 -18.09 19.30 -13.14
C SER A 63 -19.24 19.55 -12.18
N LYS A 64 -19.84 20.75 -12.28
CA LYS A 64 -21.06 21.11 -11.52
C LYS A 64 -22.21 20.13 -11.78
N GLN A 65 -22.30 19.60 -13.00
CA GLN A 65 -23.30 18.59 -13.35
C GLN A 65 -23.07 17.30 -12.57
N VAL A 66 -21.83 16.79 -12.56
CA VAL A 66 -21.48 15.57 -11.81
C VAL A 66 -21.75 15.76 -10.32
N ASN A 67 -21.33 16.89 -9.73
CA ASN A 67 -21.54 17.17 -8.31
C ASN A 67 -23.03 17.21 -7.94
N ARG A 68 -23.88 17.82 -8.78
CA ARG A 68 -25.34 17.83 -8.58
C ARG A 68 -25.91 16.42 -8.67
N ASP A 69 -25.56 15.66 -9.70
CA ASP A 69 -26.11 14.33 -9.95
C ASP A 69 -25.69 13.34 -8.84
N VAL A 70 -24.46 13.45 -8.32
CA VAL A 70 -24.00 12.71 -7.13
C VAL A 70 -24.84 13.06 -5.91
N ARG A 71 -25.03 14.36 -5.62
CA ARG A 71 -25.84 14.83 -4.49
C ARG A 71 -27.28 14.31 -4.57
N GLU A 72 -27.91 14.35 -5.74
CA GLU A 72 -29.27 13.85 -5.94
C GLU A 72 -29.38 12.35 -5.67
N LYS A 73 -28.37 11.57 -6.08
CA LYS A 73 -28.33 10.13 -5.80
C LYS A 73 -28.19 9.83 -4.31
N PHE A 74 -27.34 10.58 -3.59
CA PHE A 74 -27.23 10.45 -2.14
C PHE A 74 -28.58 10.73 -1.44
N LEU A 75 -29.31 11.76 -1.86
CA LEU A 75 -30.60 12.11 -1.25
C LEU A 75 -31.71 11.08 -1.50
N ARG A 76 -31.72 10.44 -2.67
CA ARG A 76 -32.82 9.54 -3.07
C ARG A 76 -32.57 8.08 -2.74
N TYR A 77 -31.31 7.63 -2.80
CA TYR A 77 -31.00 6.20 -2.86
C TYR A 77 -30.00 5.73 -1.80
N TYR A 78 -29.28 6.63 -1.13
CA TYR A 78 -28.35 6.25 -0.08
C TYR A 78 -29.01 6.31 1.29
N THR A 79 -28.55 5.44 2.18
CA THR A 79 -28.98 5.39 3.59
C THR A 79 -28.11 6.26 4.51
N VAL A 80 -27.09 6.93 3.95
CA VAL A 80 -26.18 7.85 4.65
C VAL A 80 -26.13 9.19 3.92
N THR A 81 -25.77 10.26 4.64
CA THR A 81 -25.59 11.58 4.03
C THR A 81 -24.24 11.67 3.31
N GLN A 82 -24.19 12.45 2.22
CA GLN A 82 -22.94 12.69 1.49
C GLN A 82 -21.83 13.28 2.39
N ALA A 83 -22.20 14.14 3.34
CA ALA A 83 -21.25 14.79 4.25
C ALA A 83 -20.50 13.81 5.18
N ASN A 84 -21.05 12.60 5.38
CA ASN A 84 -20.44 11.56 6.22
C ASN A 84 -19.86 10.41 5.38
N TYR A 85 -19.82 10.55 4.05
CA TYR A 85 -19.39 9.48 3.15
C TYR A 85 -17.89 9.49 2.87
N GLU A 86 -17.28 10.67 2.83
CA GLU A 86 -15.85 10.81 2.58
C GLU A 86 -15.03 10.18 3.72
N VAL A 87 -13.96 9.48 3.34
CA VAL A 87 -13.02 8.90 4.31
C VAL A 87 -12.17 10.04 4.86
N PRO A 88 -12.20 10.31 6.17
CA PRO A 88 -11.42 11.40 6.76
C PRO A 88 -9.92 11.06 6.78
N ASP A 89 -9.07 12.09 6.68
CA ASP A 89 -7.59 11.94 6.67
C ASP A 89 -7.05 11.18 7.88
N SER A 90 -7.73 11.25 9.03
CA SER A 90 -7.36 10.54 10.25
C SER A 90 -7.33 9.01 10.09
N TYR A 91 -7.98 8.47 9.08
CA TYR A 91 -7.99 7.02 8.80
C TYR A 91 -6.77 6.59 7.99
N ALA A 92 -6.01 7.54 7.42
CA ALA A 92 -4.78 7.30 6.66
C ALA A 92 -3.63 8.18 7.21
N PRO A 93 -3.15 7.93 8.44
CA PRO A 93 -2.23 8.82 9.16
C PRO A 93 -0.86 9.01 8.49
N ASN A 94 -0.45 8.09 7.62
CA ASN A 94 0.81 8.16 6.87
C ASN A 94 0.55 8.09 5.35
N PRO A 95 -0.02 9.13 4.73
CA PRO A 95 -0.38 9.06 3.32
C PRO A 95 0.87 9.14 2.43
N PHE A 96 0.84 8.41 1.32
CA PHE A 96 1.73 8.60 0.17
C PHE A 96 0.86 8.91 -1.04
N VAL A 97 0.72 10.20 -1.34
CA VAL A 97 -0.16 10.69 -2.40
C VAL A 97 0.56 10.63 -3.74
N ILE A 98 -0.08 10.01 -4.72
CA ILE A 98 0.39 9.99 -6.11
C ILE A 98 -0.48 10.96 -6.89
N GLU A 99 0.11 12.06 -7.36
CA GLU A 99 -0.61 12.99 -8.23
C GLU A 99 -0.78 12.36 -9.62
N ALA A 100 -2.00 12.36 -10.12
CA ALA A 100 -2.31 11.94 -11.48
C ALA A 100 -3.07 13.05 -12.19
N ASN A 101 -2.42 13.67 -13.17
CA ASN A 101 -3.05 14.69 -14.00
C ASN A 101 -3.89 14.03 -15.08
N ALA A 102 -5.18 14.33 -15.13
CA ALA A 102 -5.98 14.01 -16.30
C ALA A 102 -5.51 14.94 -17.43
N ASN A 103 -4.74 14.40 -18.37
CA ASN A 103 -4.50 15.08 -19.64
C ASN A 103 -5.85 15.17 -20.35
N VAL A 104 -6.50 16.34 -20.26
CA VAL A 104 -7.68 16.68 -21.06
C VAL A 104 -7.21 17.50 -22.26
#